data_AF-A0A7S0ZWC9-F1
#
_entry.id   AF-A0A7S0ZWC9-F1
#
_cell.length_a   1.000
_cell.length_b   1.000
_cell.length_c   1.000
_cell.angle_alpha   90.00
_cell.angle_beta   90.00
_cell.angle_gamma   90.00
#
_symmetry.space_group_name_H-M   'P 1'
#
loop_
_entity.id
_entity.type
_entity.pdbx_description
1 polymer ?
#
loop_
_entity_poly.entity_id
_entity_poly.type
_entity_poly.pdbx_seq_one_letter_code
_entity_poly.pdbx_strand_id
1 'polypeptide(L)'
;GTEQKWALQQPGGFAASFGAAFLSLASDVVMIYVLATTDRKHKRRLFYCQLWHLAWADIFSVIVMSVFVLMQFGPKEVSPLSGDVFCGVMIPLWYWTLVLSSLLETSIILGFTTAHMRKMRCLLVIKKIIPFIWPASVVLAVLYTWESGIWTHDYIYYGAGICGPK
;
A
#
# COMPACT_ATOMS: atom_id res chain seq x y z
N GLY A 1 29.02 -4.30 21.83
CA GLY A 1 27.97 -3.87 20.86
C GLY A 1 27.03 -5.01 20.55
N THR A 2 26.36 -5.55 21.56
CA THR A 2 25.51 -6.76 21.49
C THR A 2 24.09 -6.51 22.03
N GLU A 3 23.82 -5.32 22.56
CA GLU A 3 22.52 -4.98 23.17
C GLU A 3 21.46 -4.54 22.14
N GLN A 4 21.85 -4.19 20.91
CA GLN A 4 20.89 -3.78 19.86
C GLN A 4 20.14 -4.93 19.18
N LYS A 5 20.52 -6.19 19.42
CA LYS A 5 19.85 -7.36 18.80
C LYS A 5 18.55 -7.77 19.49
N TRP A 6 18.31 -7.32 20.72
CA TRP A 6 17.14 -7.75 21.52
C TRP A 6 15.96 -6.79 21.46
N ALA A 7 16.14 -5.57 20.96
CA ALA A 7 15.05 -4.58 20.88
C ALA A 7 14.05 -4.85 19.74
N LEU A 8 14.38 -5.71 18.78
CA LEU A 8 13.57 -5.97 17.57
C LEU A 8 12.67 -7.21 17.65
N GLN A 9 12.59 -7.85 18.81
CA GLN A 9 11.80 -9.05 19.01
C GLN A 9 10.81 -8.89 20.17
N GLN A 10 10.16 -7.73 20.26
CA GLN A 10 9.01 -7.61 21.15
C GLN A 10 7.83 -8.36 20.52
N PRO A 11 7.34 -9.46 21.13
CA PRO A 11 6.17 -10.19 20.62
C PRO A 11 4.92 -9.31 20.51
N GLY A 12 4.89 -8.17 21.21
CA GLY A 12 3.84 -7.16 21.08
C GLY A 12 3.81 -6.46 19.71
N GLY A 13 4.95 -6.29 19.03
CA GLY A 13 5.01 -5.63 17.73
C GLY A 13 4.28 -6.43 16.64
N PHE A 14 4.48 -7.75 16.62
CA PHE A 14 3.79 -8.65 15.69
C PHE A 14 2.28 -8.66 15.91
N ALA A 15 1.83 -8.83 17.16
CA ALA A 15 0.41 -8.86 17.48
C ALA A 15 -0.28 -7.51 17.22
N ALA A 16 0.39 -6.38 17.50
CA ALA A 16 -0.14 -5.05 17.21
C ALA A 16 -0.25 -4.78 15.71
N SER A 17 0.77 -5.13 14.91
CA SER A 17 0.73 -4.98 13.45
C SER A 17 -0.36 -5.83 12.81
N PHE A 18 -0.53 -7.08 13.24
CA PHE A 18 -1.64 -7.92 12.78
C PHE A 18 -3.00 -7.39 13.23
N GLY A 19 -3.15 -6.97 14.48
CA GLY A 19 -4.39 -6.38 14.98
C GLY A 19 -4.80 -5.14 14.20
N ALA A 20 -3.85 -4.24 13.91
CA ALA A 20 -4.08 -3.07 13.08
C ALA A 20 -4.48 -3.43 11.64
N ALA A 21 -3.81 -4.42 11.04
CA ALA A 21 -4.12 -4.91 9.70
C ALA A 21 -5.54 -5.52 9.62
N PHE A 22 -5.93 -6.31 10.62
CA PHE A 22 -7.28 -6.88 10.70
C PHE A 22 -8.36 -5.81 10.88
N LEU A 23 -8.11 -4.81 11.74
CA LEU A 23 -9.04 -3.71 11.94
C LEU A 23 -9.19 -2.88 10.66
N SER A 24 -8.08 -2.56 9.98
CA SER A 24 -8.11 -1.87 8.68
C SER A 24 -8.91 -2.66 7.65
N LEU A 25 -8.60 -3.96 7.50
CA LEU A 25 -9.31 -4.83 6.56
C LEU A 25 -10.82 -4.88 6.85
N ALA A 26 -11.19 -5.01 8.11
CA ALA A 26 -12.59 -5.01 8.51
C ALA A 26 -13.27 -3.68 8.18
N SER A 27 -12.63 -2.54 8.46
CA SER A 27 -13.18 -1.23 8.10
C SER A 27 -13.31 -1.05 6.58
N ASP A 28 -12.34 -1.52 5.80
CA ASP A 28 -12.35 -1.38 4.34
C ASP A 28 -13.40 -2.27 3.69
N VAL A 29 -13.56 -3.51 4.19
CA VAL A 29 -14.63 -4.42 3.74
C VAL A 29 -16.01 -3.83 4.06
N VAL A 30 -16.20 -3.28 5.26
CA VAL A 30 -17.45 -2.60 5.62
C VAL A 30 -17.68 -1.38 4.74
N MET A 31 -16.64 -0.57 4.47
CA MET A 31 -16.71 0.57 3.57
C MET A 31 -17.13 0.14 2.16
N ILE A 32 -16.51 -0.89 1.59
CA ILE A 32 -16.89 -1.43 0.28
C ILE A 32 -18.33 -1.93 0.28
N TYR A 33 -18.76 -2.65 1.32
CA TYR A 33 -20.14 -3.12 1.44
C TYR A 33 -21.14 -1.96 1.47
N VAL A 34 -20.89 -0.94 2.29
CA VAL A 34 -21.71 0.27 2.36
C VAL A 34 -21.74 0.96 1.00
N LEU A 35 -20.58 1.19 0.38
CA LEU A 35 -20.52 1.82 -0.93
C LEU A 35 -21.26 0.98 -1.98
N ALA A 36 -21.13 -0.35 -1.97
CA ALA A 36 -21.77 -1.24 -2.94
C ALA A 36 -23.30 -1.19 -2.85
N THR A 37 -23.85 -1.05 -1.64
CA THR A 37 -25.30 -0.98 -1.36
C THR A 37 -25.89 0.42 -1.54
N THR A 38 -25.08 1.48 -1.59
CA THR A 38 -25.56 2.85 -1.81
C THR A 38 -26.25 3.04 -3.18
N ASP A 39 -27.30 3.87 -3.21
CA ASP A 39 -28.04 4.25 -4.42
C ASP A 39 -27.17 4.72 -5.61
N ARG A 40 -27.61 4.36 -6.83
CA ARG A 40 -26.95 4.72 -8.10
C ARG A 40 -26.73 6.23 -8.29
N LYS A 41 -27.60 7.08 -7.71
CA LYS A 41 -27.46 8.54 -7.76
C LYS A 41 -26.20 9.02 -7.03
N HIS A 42 -25.86 8.38 -5.92
CA HIS A 42 -24.68 8.69 -5.12
C HIS A 42 -23.40 8.12 -5.74
N LYS A 43 -23.47 6.96 -6.41
CA LYS A 43 -22.33 6.34 -7.11
C LYS A 43 -21.69 7.24 -8.17
N ARG A 44 -22.45 8.21 -8.71
CA ARG A 44 -21.94 9.16 -9.71
C ARG A 44 -21.09 10.30 -9.10
N ARG A 45 -21.13 10.50 -7.78
CA ARG A 45 -20.39 11.56 -7.09
C ARG A 45 -18.89 11.24 -7.09
N LEU A 46 -18.08 12.28 -7.24
CA LEU A 46 -16.62 12.18 -7.28
C LEU A 46 -16.07 11.50 -6.01
N PHE A 47 -16.49 11.97 -4.84
CA PHE A 47 -16.05 11.43 -3.54
C PHE A 47 -16.36 9.96 -3.36
N TYR A 48 -17.52 9.49 -3.86
CA TYR A 48 -17.85 8.07 -3.82
C TYR A 48 -16.83 7.24 -4.63
N CYS A 49 -16.48 7.70 -5.83
CA CYS A 49 -15.50 7.03 -6.68
C CYS A 49 -14.11 7.03 -6.03
N GLN A 50 -13.71 8.14 -5.42
CA GLN A 50 -12.42 8.24 -4.73
C GLN A 50 -12.35 7.31 -3.52
N LEU A 51 -13.37 7.31 -2.65
CA LEU A 51 -13.45 6.42 -1.49
C LEU A 51 -13.49 4.95 -1.90
N TRP A 52 -14.16 4.63 -3.02
CA TRP A 52 -14.16 3.27 -3.56
C TRP A 52 -12.75 2.82 -3.94
N HIS A 53 -12.00 3.63 -4.67
CA HIS A 53 -10.63 3.28 -5.06
C HIS A 53 -9.68 3.26 -3.86
N LEU A 54 -9.87 4.15 -2.88
CA LEU A 54 -9.08 4.17 -1.64
C LEU A 54 -9.29 2.87 -0.84
N ALA A 55 -10.54 2.46 -0.60
CA ALA A 55 -10.81 1.21 0.12
C ALA A 55 -10.21 -0.02 -0.57
N TRP A 56 -10.21 -0.06 -1.90
CA TRP A 56 -9.51 -1.12 -2.63
C TRP A 56 -7.98 -1.05 -2.44
N ALA A 57 -7.39 0.14 -2.51
CA ALA A 57 -5.96 0.33 -2.29
C ALA A 57 -5.55 -0.12 -0.87
N ASP A 58 -6.35 0.17 0.14
CA ASP A 58 -6.09 -0.22 1.52
C ASP A 58 -6.19 -1.74 1.72
N ILE A 59 -7.17 -2.42 1.08
CA ILE A 59 -7.21 -3.89 1.06
C ILE A 59 -5.95 -4.48 0.41
N PHE A 60 -5.52 -3.94 -0.73
CA PHE A 60 -4.27 -4.39 -1.36
C PHE A 60 -3.07 -4.17 -0.44
N SER A 61 -2.97 -3.00 0.20
CA SER A 61 -1.93 -2.67 1.16
C SER A 61 -1.90 -3.67 2.32
N VAL A 62 -3.05 -4.00 2.92
CA VAL A 62 -3.15 -4.98 4.00
C VAL A 62 -2.69 -6.37 3.53
N ILE A 63 -3.08 -6.80 2.33
CA ILE A 63 -2.63 -8.10 1.78
C ILE A 63 -1.10 -8.11 1.63
N VAL A 64 -0.53 -7.08 1.01
CA VAL A 64 0.92 -6.96 0.79
C VAL A 64 1.67 -6.92 2.12
N MET A 65 1.20 -6.13 3.08
CA MET A 65 1.79 -6.05 4.42
C MET A 65 1.67 -7.36 5.19
N SER A 66 0.54 -8.07 5.10
CA SER A 66 0.36 -9.36 5.76
C SER A 66 1.35 -10.40 5.21
N VAL A 67 1.52 -10.45 3.89
CA VAL A 67 2.51 -11.30 3.25
C VAL A 67 3.93 -10.90 3.67
N PHE A 68 4.24 -9.61 3.70
CA PHE A 68 5.53 -9.09 4.13
C PHE A 68 5.87 -9.52 5.57
N VAL A 69 4.93 -9.35 6.50
CA VAL A 69 5.09 -9.74 7.92
C VAL A 69 5.21 -11.26 8.05
N LEU A 70 4.42 -12.04 7.31
CA LEU A 70 4.55 -13.50 7.30
C LEU A 70 5.92 -13.95 6.76
N MET A 71 6.45 -13.28 5.73
CA MET A 71 7.78 -13.59 5.21
C MET A 71 8.91 -13.16 6.18
N GLN A 72 8.74 -12.04 6.88
CA GLN A 72 9.74 -11.52 7.82
C GLN A 72 9.81 -12.30 9.13
N PHE A 73 8.67 -12.69 9.68
CA PHE A 73 8.55 -13.32 11.00
C PHE A 73 8.14 -14.79 10.95
N GLY A 74 7.89 -15.34 9.76
CA GLY A 74 7.56 -16.74 9.56
C GLY A 74 8.72 -17.69 9.92
N PRO A 75 8.42 -18.99 10.09
CA PRO A 75 9.44 -19.98 10.40
C PRO A 75 10.41 -20.09 9.21
N LYS A 76 11.71 -19.86 9.48
CA LYS A 76 12.77 -19.85 8.46
C LYS A 76 12.87 -21.16 7.67
N GLU A 77 12.41 -22.27 8.24
CA GLU A 77 12.39 -23.59 7.61
C GLU A 77 11.33 -23.70 6.50
N VAL A 78 10.34 -22.80 6.48
CA VAL A 78 9.19 -22.81 5.55
C VAL A 78 9.25 -21.66 4.54
N SER A 79 10.31 -20.84 4.58
CA SER A 79 10.53 -19.74 3.62
C SER A 79 11.65 -20.08 2.63
N PRO A 80 11.42 -20.97 1.63
CA PRO A 80 12.33 -21.18 0.52
C PRO A 80 12.23 -20.05 -0.54
N LEU A 81 11.42 -19.02 -0.30
CA LEU A 81 11.45 -17.80 -1.10
C LEU A 81 12.82 -17.16 -0.90
N SER A 82 13.68 -17.34 -1.90
CA SER A 82 15.00 -16.72 -1.95
C SER A 82 14.88 -15.22 -1.67
N GLY A 83 15.91 -14.64 -1.04
CA GLY A 83 15.99 -13.20 -0.84
C GLY A 83 15.68 -12.41 -2.11
N ASP A 84 15.94 -13.00 -3.28
CA ASP A 84 15.65 -12.45 -4.60
C ASP A 84 14.15 -12.23 -4.86
N VAL A 85 13.25 -13.15 -4.48
CA VAL A 85 11.80 -12.95 -4.68
C VAL A 85 11.26 -11.90 -3.72
N PHE A 86 11.77 -11.89 -2.49
CA PHE A 86 11.41 -10.87 -1.52
C PHE A 86 11.86 -9.47 -1.97
N CYS A 87 13.15 -9.29 -2.27
CA CYS A 87 13.68 -7.99 -2.68
C CYS A 87 13.14 -7.58 -4.07
N GLY A 88 12.98 -8.53 -5.02
CA GLY A 88 12.54 -8.26 -6.39
C GLY A 88 11.03 -8.09 -6.59
N VAL A 89 10.18 -8.66 -5.74
CA VAL A 89 8.71 -8.58 -5.91
C VAL A 89 8.04 -7.86 -4.75
N MET A 90 8.35 -8.22 -3.51
CA MET A 90 7.62 -7.68 -2.35
C MET A 90 7.93 -6.20 -2.11
N ILE A 91 9.19 -5.77 -2.28
CA ILE A 91 9.56 -4.37 -2.07
C ILE A 91 8.88 -3.44 -3.10
N PRO A 92 8.95 -3.71 -4.43
CA PRO A 92 8.21 -2.91 -5.40
C PRO A 92 6.70 -2.90 -5.16
N LEU A 93 6.13 -4.04 -4.75
CA LEU A 93 4.71 -4.15 -4.47
C LEU A 93 4.29 -3.32 -3.25
N TRP A 94 5.13 -3.28 -2.21
CA TRP A 94 4.92 -2.42 -1.04
C TRP A 94 4.98 -0.93 -1.42
N TYR A 95 6.02 -0.52 -2.16
CA TYR A 95 6.11 0.87 -2.66
C TYR A 95 4.93 1.24 -3.55
N TRP A 96 4.47 0.33 -4.39
CA TRP A 96 3.28 0.53 -5.21
C TRP A 96 2.05 0.84 -4.37
N THR A 97 1.77 0.06 -3.33
CA THR A 97 0.63 0.32 -2.44
C THR A 97 0.74 1.67 -1.71
N LEU A 98 1.95 2.06 -1.28
CA LEU A 98 2.19 3.35 -0.60
C LEU A 98 1.95 4.53 -1.54
N VAL A 99 2.50 4.47 -2.76
CA VAL A 99 2.32 5.51 -3.79
C VAL A 99 0.84 5.60 -4.21
N LEU A 100 0.17 4.46 -4.38
CA LEU A 100 -1.24 4.40 -4.76
C LEU A 100 -2.13 5.09 -3.71
N SER A 101 -1.99 4.75 -2.43
CA SER A 101 -2.75 5.39 -1.35
C SER A 101 -2.47 6.89 -1.27
N SER A 102 -1.19 7.29 -1.34
CA SER A 102 -0.81 8.72 -1.32
C SER A 102 -1.41 9.53 -2.47
N LEU A 103 -1.42 8.97 -3.70
CA LEU A 103 -2.03 9.64 -4.85
C LEU A 103 -3.56 9.73 -4.73
N LEU A 104 -4.22 8.70 -4.19
CA LEU A 104 -5.66 8.69 -3.97
C LEU A 104 -6.07 9.70 -2.89
N GLU A 105 -5.37 9.74 -1.76
CA GLU A 105 -5.56 10.75 -0.71
C GLU A 105 -5.37 12.17 -1.24
N THR A 106 -4.28 12.39 -2.00
CA THR A 106 -4.03 13.67 -2.67
C THR A 106 -5.19 14.04 -3.60
N SER A 107 -5.73 13.07 -4.35
CA SER A 107 -6.89 13.30 -5.20
C SER A 107 -8.14 13.70 -4.40
N ILE A 108 -8.36 13.12 -3.22
CA ILE A 108 -9.48 13.43 -2.33
C ILE A 108 -9.35 14.86 -1.81
N ILE A 109 -8.16 15.23 -1.33
CA ILE A 109 -7.85 16.59 -0.87
C ILE A 109 -8.10 17.59 -2.00
N LEU A 110 -7.56 17.33 -3.19
CA LEU A 110 -7.79 18.16 -4.38
C LEU A 110 -9.28 18.25 -4.74
N GLY A 111 -10.03 17.14 -4.65
CA GLY A 111 -11.47 17.10 -4.85
C GLY A 111 -12.21 17.98 -3.85
N PHE A 112 -11.86 17.93 -2.58
CA PHE A 112 -12.42 18.75 -1.51
C PHE A 112 -12.13 20.24 -1.72
N THR A 113 -10.86 20.60 -1.93
CA THR A 113 -10.44 21.98 -2.19
C THR A 113 -11.12 22.54 -3.44
N THR A 114 -11.21 21.75 -4.52
CA THR A 114 -11.84 22.17 -5.77
C THR A 114 -13.35 22.37 -5.61
N ALA A 115 -14.01 21.51 -4.85
CA ALA A 115 -15.43 21.63 -4.54
C ALA A 115 -15.71 22.89 -3.69
N HIS A 116 -14.86 23.16 -2.70
CA HIS A 116 -14.93 24.37 -1.89
C HIS A 116 -14.78 25.64 -2.75
N MET A 117 -13.84 25.63 -3.69
CA MET A 117 -13.62 26.72 -4.66
C MET A 117 -14.69 26.79 -5.76
N ARG A 118 -15.72 25.91 -5.74
CA ARG A 118 -16.82 25.84 -6.71
C ARG A 118 -16.37 25.67 -8.18
N LYS A 119 -15.17 25.13 -8.42
CA LYS A 119 -14.62 24.93 -9.76
C LYS A 119 -15.12 23.61 -10.38
N MET A 120 -16.39 23.58 -10.82
CA MET A 120 -17.04 22.35 -11.33
C MET A 120 -16.30 21.68 -12.50
N ARG A 121 -15.68 22.47 -13.39
CA ARG A 121 -14.89 21.92 -14.51
C ARG A 121 -13.71 21.07 -14.03
N CYS A 122 -13.02 21.50 -12.99
CA CYS A 122 -11.89 20.79 -12.42
C CYS A 122 -12.32 19.47 -11.75
N LEU A 123 -13.49 19.42 -11.11
CA LEU A 123 -14.03 18.18 -10.53
C LEU A 123 -14.26 17.08 -11.59
N LEU A 124 -14.71 17.47 -12.79
CA LEU A 124 -14.87 16.52 -13.91
C LEU A 124 -13.52 15.98 -14.40
N VAL A 125 -12.49 16.82 -14.40
CA VAL A 125 -11.12 16.41 -14.76
C VAL A 125 -10.56 15.45 -13.71
N ILE A 126 -10.68 15.76 -12.41
CA ILE A 126 -10.23 14.88 -11.32
C ILE A 126 -10.91 13.51 -11.45
N LYS A 127 -12.23 13.49 -11.70
CA LYS A 127 -12.97 12.23 -11.90
C LYS A 127 -12.39 11.36 -13.02
N LYS A 128 -11.94 11.98 -14.11
CA LYS A 128 -11.33 11.28 -15.24
C LYS A 128 -9.92 10.79 -14.94
N ILE A 129 -9.19 11.45 -14.03
CA ILE A 129 -7.80 11.09 -13.68
C ILE A 129 -7.74 9.86 -12.76
N ILE A 130 -8.75 9.64 -11.91
CA ILE A 130 -8.77 8.52 -10.94
C ILE A 130 -8.36 7.16 -11.53
N PRO A 131 -8.92 6.66 -12.65
CA PRO A 131 -8.50 5.37 -13.21
C PRO A 131 -7.03 5.35 -13.66
N PHE A 132 -6.45 6.49 -14.02
CA PHE A 132 -5.04 6.60 -14.41
C PHE A 132 -4.08 6.58 -13.21
N ILE A 133 -4.57 6.79 -11.98
CA ILE A 133 -3.75 6.72 -10.77
C ILE A 133 -3.17 5.31 -10.59
N TRP A 134 -3.93 4.27 -10.95
CA TRP A 134 -3.48 2.87 -10.84
C TRP A 134 -2.21 2.60 -11.66
N PRO A 135 -2.21 2.74 -13.00
CA PRO A 135 -0.98 2.53 -13.77
C PRO A 135 0.12 3.54 -13.44
N ALA A 136 -0.22 4.80 -13.12
CA ALA A 136 0.77 5.79 -12.72
C ALA A 136 1.52 5.39 -11.43
N SER A 137 0.80 4.85 -10.44
CA SER A 137 1.40 4.38 -9.19
C SER A 137 2.35 3.21 -9.42
N VAL A 138 2.05 2.29 -10.34
CA VAL A 138 2.96 1.19 -10.72
C VAL A 138 4.24 1.73 -11.33
N VAL A 139 4.13 2.65 -12.30
CA VAL A 139 5.29 3.24 -12.97
C VAL A 139 6.18 3.97 -11.96
N LEU A 140 5.59 4.77 -11.07
CA LEU A 140 6.33 5.49 -10.03
C LEU A 140 7.02 4.54 -9.05
N ALA A 141 6.36 3.47 -8.63
CA ALA A 141 6.95 2.48 -7.73
C ALA A 141 8.13 1.74 -8.39
N VAL A 142 8.00 1.36 -9.66
CA VAL A 142 9.09 0.74 -10.42
C VAL A 142 10.27 1.69 -10.54
N LEU A 143 10.05 2.96 -10.94
CA LEU A 143 11.10 3.97 -11.03
C LEU A 143 11.80 4.18 -9.68
N TYR A 144 11.03 4.25 -8.59
CA TYR A 144 11.59 4.38 -7.25
C TYR A 144 12.47 3.18 -6.88
N THR A 145 11.98 1.96 -7.13
CA THR A 145 12.76 0.75 -6.83
C THR A 145 14.01 0.63 -7.70
N TRP A 146 13.96 1.12 -8.94
CA TRP A 146 15.09 1.20 -9.84
C TRP A 146 16.16 2.17 -9.33
N GLU A 147 15.78 3.39 -8.96
CA GLU A 147 16.68 4.39 -8.41
C GLU A 147 17.29 3.96 -7.08
N SER A 148 16.53 3.24 -6.25
CA SER A 148 17.04 2.69 -4.99
C SER A 148 18.05 1.54 -5.16
N GLY A 149 18.33 1.10 -6.39
CA GLY A 149 19.33 0.09 -6.69
C GLY A 149 18.94 -1.34 -6.31
N ILE A 150 17.68 -1.59 -5.93
CA ILE A 150 17.17 -2.91 -5.51
C ILE A 150 17.38 -4.00 -6.59
N TRP A 151 17.54 -3.60 -7.84
CA TRP A 151 17.71 -4.50 -8.98
C TRP A 151 19.17 -4.68 -9.43
N THR A 152 20.11 -3.86 -8.93
CA THR A 152 21.48 -3.77 -9.47
C THR A 152 22.55 -4.42 -8.59
N HIS A 153 22.21 -4.88 -7.39
CA HIS A 153 23.13 -5.58 -6.51
C HIS A 153 22.65 -7.01 -6.28
N ASP A 154 23.58 -7.95 -6.25
CA ASP A 154 23.33 -9.26 -5.66
C ASP A 154 23.00 -9.03 -4.18
N TYR A 155 21.72 -9.00 -3.82
CA TYR A 155 21.30 -8.71 -2.45
C TYR A 155 21.32 -10.00 -1.61
N ILE A 156 22.07 -10.00 -0.50
CA ILE A 156 21.86 -10.98 0.56
C ILE A 156 20.77 -10.43 1.50
N TYR A 157 19.74 -11.23 1.75
CA TYR A 157 18.75 -10.91 2.76
C TYR A 157 19.33 -11.20 4.16
N TYR A 158 19.71 -10.15 4.90
CA TYR A 158 20.36 -10.31 6.22
C TYR A 158 19.36 -10.60 7.36
N GLY A 159 18.05 -10.69 7.06
CA GLY A 159 16.99 -10.76 8.07
C GLY A 159 16.76 -9.41 8.75
N ALA A 160 15.49 -9.02 8.94
CA ALA A 160 15.00 -7.70 9.38
C ALA A 160 14.71 -6.66 8.28
N GLY A 161 14.47 -7.08 7.04
CA GLY A 161 14.07 -6.16 5.96
C GLY A 161 15.21 -5.34 5.35
N ILE A 162 16.46 -5.68 5.68
CA ILE A 162 17.65 -5.04 5.10
C ILE A 162 18.17 -5.93 3.97
N CYS A 163 17.93 -5.53 2.73
CA CYS A 163 18.66 -6.04 1.57
C CYS A 163 19.97 -5.23 1.50
N GLY A 164 21.12 -5.90 1.64
CA GLY A 164 22.44 -5.27 1.44
C GLY A 164 23.22 -5.95 0.32
N PRO A 165 24.18 -5.26 -0.33
CA PRO A 165 25.02 -5.90 -1.34
C PRO A 165 25.79 -7.09 -0.74
N LYS A 166 26.02 -8.12 -1.56
CA LYS A 166 26.99 -9.19 -1.29
C LYS A 166 28.36 -8.63 -0.90
#